data_AF-A0A0Q3JLW3-F1
#
_entry.id   AF-A0A0Q3JLW3-F1
#
_cell.length_a   1.000
_cell.length_b   1.000
_cell.length_c   1.000
_cell.angle_alpha   90.00
_cell.angle_beta   90.00
_cell.angle_gamma   90.00
#
_symmetry.space_group_name_H-M   'P 1'
#
loop_
_entity.id
_entity.type
_entity.pdbx_description
1 polymer ?
#
loop_
_entity_poly.entity_id
_entity_poly.type
_entity_poly.pdbx_seq_one_letter_code
_entity_poly.pdbx_strand_id
1 'polypeptide(L)' 'MSLAIEDQKHGKHFTKRIPGLTVFAGKCRWGWSDFIPHETFRDPSRGYLVGSCCVVKADITVVGPSNYE' A
#
# COMPACT_ATOMS: atom_id res chain seq x y z
N MET A 1 -1.02 0.40 9.96
CA MET A 1 -0.68 0.86 8.60
C MET A 1 -1.12 -0.18 7.59
N SER A 2 -1.75 0.25 6.51
CA SER A 2 -2.15 -0.60 5.37
C SER A 2 -1.72 0.03 4.06
N LEU A 3 -1.41 -0.84 3.09
CA LEU A 3 -1.22 -0.47 1.69
C LEU A 3 -2.19 -1.30 0.86
N ALA A 4 -2.89 -0.64 -0.05
CA ALA A 4 -3.84 -1.26 -0.97
C ALA A 4 -3.51 -0.86 -2.41
N ILE A 5 -3.68 -1.79 -3.35
CA ILE A 5 -3.72 -1.50 -4.77
C ILE A 5 -5.14 -1.70 -5.30
N GLU A 6 -5.58 -0.78 -6.13
CA GLU A 6 -6.95 -0.76 -6.61
C GLU A 6 -7.16 -1.54 -7.89
N ASP A 7 -8.19 -2.40 -7.91
CA ASP A 7 -8.81 -2.87 -9.14
C ASP A 7 -9.65 -1.72 -9.70
N GLN A 8 -9.09 -1.05 -10.71
CA GLN A 8 -9.68 0.12 -11.34
C GLN A 8 -10.92 -0.21 -12.19
N LYS A 9 -11.25 -1.49 -12.39
CA LYS A 9 -12.37 -1.94 -13.22
C LYS A 9 -13.53 -2.45 -12.38
N HIS A 10 -13.27 -3.17 -11.29
CA HIS A 10 -14.30 -3.85 -10.51
C HIS A 10 -14.44 -3.34 -9.06
N GLY A 11 -13.60 -2.37 -8.64
CA GLY A 11 -13.67 -1.77 -7.30
C GLY A 11 -13.22 -2.70 -6.17
N LYS A 12 -12.56 -3.81 -6.50
CA LYS A 12 -11.91 -4.70 -5.52
C LYS A 12 -10.53 -4.13 -5.14
N HIS A 13 -10.02 -4.49 -3.97
CA HIS A 13 -8.69 -4.09 -3.54
C HIS A 13 -7.86 -5.29 -3.12
N PHE A 14 -6.56 -5.26 -3.44
CA PHE A 14 -5.56 -6.13 -2.81
C PHE A 14 -4.86 -5.33 -1.73
N THR A 15 -5.00 -5.75 -0.47
CA THR A 15 -4.50 -5.01 0.70
C THR A 15 -3.54 -5.86 1.51
N LYS A 16 -2.38 -5.31 1.88
CA LYS A 16 -1.55 -5.83 2.98
C LYS A 16 -1.54 -4.84 4.13
N ARG A 17 -1.52 -5.37 5.35
CA ARG A 17 -1.52 -4.60 6.60
C ARG A 17 -0.37 -5.07 7.48
N ILE A 18 0.41 -4.13 8.02
CA ILE A 18 1.37 -4.45 9.08
C ILE A 18 0.57 -4.43 10.38
N PRO A 19 0.47 -5.57 11.10
CA PRO A 19 -0.14 -5.57 12.42
C PRO A 19 0.81 -4.88 13.40
N GLY A 20 0.31 -3.86 14.11
CA GLY A 20 1.04 -3.16 15.17
C GLY A 20 1.69 -1.83 14.76
N LEU A 21 2.56 -1.35 15.66
CA LEU A 21 3.30 -0.10 15.53
C LEU A 21 4.65 -0.36 14.84
N THR A 22 4.93 0.38 13.78
CA THR A 22 6.26 0.42 13.18
C THR A 22 6.99 1.64 13.74
N VAL A 23 8.03 1.40 14.56
CA VAL A 23 8.93 2.44 15.05
C VAL A 23 10.05 2.64 14.05
N PHE A 24 10.34 3.88 13.69
CA PHE A 24 11.40 4.22 12.75
C PHE A 24 12.22 5.40 13.28
N ALA A 25 13.50 5.42 12.95
CA ALA A 25 14.42 6.50 13.26
C ALA A 25 15.21 6.86 12.00
N GLY A 26 15.29 8.15 11.66
CA GLY A 26 15.98 8.61 10.46
C GLY A 26 15.34 8.11 9.15
N LYS A 27 16.16 7.90 8.11
CA LYS A 27 15.70 7.46 6.77
C LYS A 27 15.47 5.95 6.74
N CYS A 28 14.32 5.49 7.23
CA CYS A 28 13.88 4.11 7.10
C CYS A 28 12.83 3.94 5.99
N ARG A 29 12.90 2.82 5.27
CA ARG A 29 11.83 2.37 4.37
C ARG A 29 11.07 1.22 5.03
N TRP A 30 9.76 1.19 4.85
CA TRP A 30 8.87 0.19 5.39
C TRP A 30 7.89 -0.26 4.31
N GLY A 31 7.38 -1.49 4.42
CA GLY A 31 6.43 -2.07 3.47
C GLY A 31 6.74 -3.52 3.16
N TRP A 32 6.30 -3.97 1.99
CA TRP A 32 6.47 -5.34 1.51
C TRP A 32 7.25 -5.34 0.21
N SER A 33 8.42 -5.97 0.20
CA SER A 33 9.19 -6.20 -1.04
C SER A 33 8.42 -7.06 -2.04
N ASP A 34 7.50 -7.90 -1.53
CA ASP A 34 6.65 -8.85 -2.25
C ASP A 34 5.17 -8.44 -2.17
N PHE A 35 4.87 -7.13 -2.17
CA PHE A 35 3.53 -6.61 -1.89
C PHE A 35 2.43 -7.35 -2.65
N ILE A 36 2.54 -7.43 -3.98
CA ILE A 36 1.62 -8.13 -4.88
C ILE A 36 2.41 -9.06 -5.81
N PRO A 37 1.98 -10.32 -6.03
CA PRO A 37 2.62 -11.20 -6.99
C PRO A 37 2.61 -10.58 -8.39
N HIS A 38 3.72 -10.75 -9.11
CA HIS A 38 3.91 -10.13 -10.41
C HIS A 38 2.84 -10.53 -11.44
N GLU A 39 2.53 -11.83 -11.49
CA GLU A 39 1.46 -12.40 -12.32
C GLU A 39 0.09 -11.80 -11.99
N THR A 40 -0.20 -11.60 -10.70
CA THR A 40 -1.47 -11.03 -10.22
C THR A 40 -1.57 -9.55 -10.58
N PHE A 41 -0.46 -8.81 -10.52
CA PHE A 41 -0.41 -7.40 -10.88
C PHE A 41 -0.63 -7.16 -12.38
N ARG A 42 -0.06 -8.03 -13.22
CA ARG A 42 -0.12 -7.89 -14.69
C ARG A 42 -1.34 -8.53 -15.35
N ASP A 43 -2.12 -9.31 -14.60
CA ASP A 43 -3.35 -9.94 -15.08
C ASP A 43 -4.41 -8.87 -15.46
N PRO A 44 -4.73 -8.70 -16.76
CA PRO A 44 -5.66 -7.66 -17.22
C PRO A 44 -7.09 -7.85 -16.71
N SER A 45 -7.45 -9.07 -16.26
CA SER A 45 -8.76 -9.39 -15.69
C SER A 45 -8.94 -8.85 -14.28
N ARG A 46 -7.84 -8.52 -13.57
CA ARG A 46 -7.86 -8.05 -12.19
C ARG A 46 -7.84 -6.53 -12.05
N GLY A 47 -7.67 -5.79 -13.15
CA GLY A 47 -7.78 -4.33 -13.19
C GLY A 47 -6.76 -3.55 -12.35
N TYR A 48 -5.73 -4.17 -11.78
CA TYR A 48 -4.70 -3.49 -10.98
C TYR A 48 -3.77 -2.62 -11.83
N LEU A 49 -3.50 -3.03 -13.07
CA LEU A 49 -2.76 -2.27 -14.07
C LEU A 49 -3.67 -2.01 -15.27
N VAL A 50 -4.02 -0.73 -15.50
CA VAL A 50 -4.83 -0.29 -16.64
C VAL A 50 -3.95 0.58 -17.53
N GLY A 51 -3.62 0.05 -18.72
CA GLY A 51 -2.56 0.63 -19.56
C GLY A 51 -1.21 0.56 -18.85
N SER A 52 -0.62 1.73 -18.56
CA SER A 52 0.62 1.87 -17.80
C SER A 52 0.41 2.44 -16.39
N CYS A 53 -0.84 2.53 -15.93
CA CYS A 53 -1.20 3.18 -14.67
C CYS A 53 -1.72 2.19 -13.62
N CYS A 54 -1.30 2.36 -12.37
CA CYS A 54 -1.88 1.72 -11.20
C CYS A 54 -2.17 2.76 -10.11
N VAL A 55 -3.13 2.46 -9.24
CA VAL A 55 -3.49 3.32 -8.10
C VAL A 55 -3.18 2.58 -6.81
N VAL A 56 -2.39 3.23 -5.96
CA VAL A 56 -1.98 2.69 -4.65
C VAL A 56 -2.46 3.64 -3.57
N LYS A 57 -3.10 3.08 -2.53
CA LYS A 57 -3.62 3.81 -1.37
C LYS A 57 -2.88 3.36 -0.11
N ALA A 58 -2.51 4.31 0.74
CA ALA A 58 -1.83 4.04 2.00
C ALA A 58 -2.59 4.68 3.16
N ASP A 59 -2.92 3.88 4.17
CA ASP A 59 -3.46 4.36 5.44
C ASP A 59 -2.37 4.30 6.51
N ILE A 60 -2.01 5.47 7.02
CA ILE A 60 -0.92 5.64 7.98
C ILE A 60 -1.47 6.45 9.15
N THR A 61 -1.25 5.94 10.36
CA THR A 61 -1.48 6.69 11.59
C THR A 61 -0.12 7.02 12.18
N VAL A 62 0.18 8.31 12.31
CA VAL A 62 1.41 8.77 12.96
C VAL A 62 1.13 8.90 14.45
N VAL A 63 1.92 8.22 15.27
CA VAL A 63 1.84 8.30 16.72
C VAL A 63 3.13 8.94 17.21
N GLY A 64 3.00 10.08 17.87
CA GLY A 64 4.11 10.85 18.39
C GLY A 64 3.60 12.09 19.11
N PRO A 65 4.48 12.81 19.82
CA PRO A 65 4.11 14.10 20.36
C PRO A 65 3.66 15.01 19.21
N SER A 66 2.50 15.64 19.37
CA SER A 66 2.17 16.83 18.61
C SER A 66 3.07 17.93 19.14
N ASN A 67 4.06 18.36 18.36
CA ASN A 67 4.76 19.60 18.66
C ASN A 67 3.74 20.74 18.47
N TYR A 68 3.01 21.08 19.53
CA TYR A 68 2.46 22.40 19.69
C TYR A 68 3.63 23.24 20.23
N GLU A 69 4.23 24.04 19.37
CA GLU A 69 4.98 25.21 19.85
C GLU A 69 4.00 26.18 20.55
#